data_AF-G5K051-F1
#
_entry.id   AF-G5K051-F1
#
_cell.length_a   1.000
_cell.length_b   1.000
_cell.length_c   1.000
_cell.angle_alpha   90.00
_cell.angle_beta   90.00
_cell.angle_gamma   90.00
#
_symmetry.space_group_name_H-M   'P 1'
#
loop_
_entity.id
_entity.type
_entity.pdbx_description
1 polymer ?
#
loop_
_entity_poly.entity_id
_entity_poly.type
_entity_poly.pdbx_seq_one_letter_code
_entity_poly.pdbx_strand_id
1 'polypeptide(L)'
;MLSHLFLAVLVLEVKKASGITLALGTKRLFCYNIFMFYSENEEALIRLGQKIGQKLVANDLLVLTGELGSGKTTLTKGIAKGLEITQMIKSPTYTIVREYEGRLPLYHLDVYRIGDDPDSIDLDDFIFGDGVTVIEWGELLGEHVLSDYLEVILEKKDEGRQVRLVAHGPRGAELLGAIQDV
;
A
#
# COMPACT_ATOMS: atom_id res chain seq x y z
N MET A 1 9.45 -9.94 -38.54
CA MET A 1 9.76 -11.01 -37.56
C MET A 1 11.10 -10.72 -36.91
N LEU A 2 11.16 -9.72 -36.01
CA LEU A 2 12.35 -9.35 -35.22
C LEU A 2 11.99 -8.45 -34.00
N SER A 3 10.70 -8.35 -33.62
CA SER A 3 10.20 -7.46 -32.56
C SER A 3 10.04 -8.13 -31.19
N HIS A 4 10.16 -9.46 -31.09
CA HIS A 4 10.04 -10.18 -29.82
C HIS A 4 11.38 -10.62 -29.24
N LEU A 5 12.47 -10.57 -30.03
CA LEU A 5 13.79 -10.98 -29.54
C LEU A 5 14.51 -9.86 -28.76
N PHE A 6 14.14 -8.60 -28.95
CA PHE A 6 14.69 -7.48 -28.17
C PHE A 6 14.13 -7.40 -26.74
N LEU A 7 12.90 -7.87 -26.53
CA LEU A 7 12.28 -7.86 -25.20
C LEU A 7 12.84 -8.98 -24.30
N ALA A 8 13.24 -10.12 -24.89
CA ALA A 8 13.82 -11.24 -24.17
C ALA A 8 15.26 -10.98 -23.68
N VAL A 9 16.04 -10.17 -24.41
CA VAL A 9 17.40 -9.78 -23.97
C VAL A 9 17.33 -8.78 -22.81
N LEU A 10 16.31 -7.93 -22.74
CA LEU A 10 16.16 -6.95 -21.66
C LEU A 10 15.79 -7.58 -20.30
N VAL A 11 15.14 -8.74 -20.28
CA VAL A 11 14.76 -9.42 -19.02
C VAL A 11 15.95 -10.14 -18.36
N LEU A 12 16.98 -10.51 -19.13
CA LEU A 12 18.12 -11.27 -18.61
C LEU A 12 19.27 -10.39 -18.08
N GLU A 13 19.36 -9.12 -18.47
CA GLU A 13 20.37 -8.18 -17.96
C GLU A 13 19.98 -7.53 -16.62
N VAL A 14 18.72 -7.69 -16.16
CA VAL A 14 18.18 -7.04 -14.95
C VAL A 14 18.65 -7.71 -13.64
N LYS A 15 19.36 -8.84 -13.69
CA LYS A 15 19.86 -9.50 -12.47
C LYS A 15 21.10 -8.87 -11.83
N LYS A 16 21.68 -7.81 -12.40
CA LYS A 16 22.84 -7.11 -11.82
C LYS A 16 22.90 -5.63 -12.20
N ALA A 17 21.98 -4.80 -11.72
CA ALA A 17 22.26 -3.37 -11.59
C ALA A 17 21.22 -2.68 -10.70
N SER A 18 21.67 -2.25 -9.53
CA SER A 18 21.07 -1.12 -8.82
C SER A 18 21.13 0.12 -9.72
N GLY A 19 19.95 0.58 -10.15
CA GLY A 19 19.74 1.90 -10.75
C GLY A 19 20.23 2.09 -12.18
N ILE A 20 19.31 2.07 -13.15
CA ILE A 20 19.52 2.70 -14.47
C ILE A 20 18.21 3.37 -14.91
N THR A 21 18.25 4.69 -15.05
CA THR A 21 17.22 5.53 -15.67
C THR A 21 17.32 5.43 -17.19
N LEU A 22 16.23 5.10 -17.89
CA LEU A 22 16.12 5.25 -19.34
C LEU A 22 15.18 6.42 -19.64
N ALA A 23 15.74 7.51 -20.18
CA ALA A 23 14.99 8.68 -20.62
C ALA A 23 14.68 8.59 -22.12
N LEU A 24 13.41 8.49 -22.48
CA LEU A 24 12.91 8.76 -23.83
C LEU A 24 11.70 9.71 -23.73
N GLY A 25 11.89 10.97 -24.16
CA GLY A 25 10.86 11.87 -24.68
C GLY A 25 9.65 12.22 -23.80
N THR A 26 9.70 13.36 -23.10
CA THR A 26 8.56 14.24 -22.73
C THR A 26 7.29 13.66 -22.06
N LYS A 27 7.34 12.44 -21.54
CA LYS A 27 6.49 11.99 -20.44
C LYS A 27 7.42 11.41 -19.38
N ARG A 28 7.37 11.94 -18.17
CA ARG A 28 8.16 11.46 -17.03
C ARG A 28 7.68 10.03 -16.73
N LEU A 29 8.32 9.04 -17.36
CA LEU A 29 8.01 7.64 -17.14
C LEU A 29 8.61 7.29 -15.77
N PHE A 30 7.77 7.27 -14.73
CA PHE A 30 8.14 6.76 -13.42
C PHE A 30 8.36 5.25 -13.56
N CYS A 31 9.59 4.83 -13.88
CA CYS A 31 9.94 3.43 -14.07
C CYS A 31 10.14 2.63 -12.78
N TYR A 32 9.76 3.16 -11.62
CA TYR A 32 9.84 2.42 -10.36
C TYR A 32 8.50 2.49 -9.63
N ASN A 33 7.62 1.55 -9.97
CA ASN A 33 6.39 1.32 -9.22
C ASN A 33 6.64 0.60 -7.89
N ILE A 34 7.90 0.38 -7.49
CA ILE A 34 8.24 -0.36 -6.27
C ILE A 34 9.33 0.39 -5.49
N PHE A 35 9.13 0.51 -4.19
CA PHE A 35 10.15 0.99 -3.26
C PHE A 35 10.24 0.08 -2.03
N MET A 36 11.43 -0.08 -1.47
CA MET A 36 11.67 -1.05 -0.40
C MET A 36 12.29 -0.37 0.83
N PHE A 37 11.75 -0.71 2.00
CA PHE A 37 12.25 -0.32 3.30
C PHE A 37 12.56 -1.55 4.14
N TYR A 38 13.52 -1.41 5.05
CA TYR A 38 13.71 -2.35 6.15
C TYR A 38 13.27 -1.67 7.46
N SER A 39 12.44 -2.37 8.23
CA SER A 39 11.97 -1.94 9.53
C SER A 39 12.56 -2.84 10.61
N GLU A 40 13.46 -2.30 11.42
CA GLU A 40 14.15 -3.03 12.49
C GLU A 40 13.22 -3.41 13.64
N ASN A 41 12.16 -2.63 13.90
CA ASN A 41 11.26 -2.84 15.02
C ASN A 41 9.87 -2.23 14.78
N GLU A 42 8.98 -2.35 15.77
CA GLU A 42 7.62 -1.81 15.73
C GLU A 42 7.61 -0.28 15.58
N GLU A 43 8.50 0.43 16.28
CA GLU A 43 8.56 1.88 16.22
C GLU A 43 8.97 2.40 14.84
N ALA A 44 9.93 1.74 14.19
CA ALA A 44 10.33 2.05 12.82
C ALA A 44 9.16 1.88 11.84
N LEU A 45 8.36 0.82 12.02
CA LEU A 45 7.18 0.59 11.20
C LEU A 45 6.08 1.63 11.43
N ILE A 46 5.87 2.04 12.69
CA ILE A 46 4.96 3.13 13.04
C ILE A 46 5.42 4.45 12.41
N ARG A 47 6.73 4.77 12.44
CA ARG A 47 7.29 5.97 11.80
C ARG A 47 7.08 5.95 10.29
N LEU A 48 7.30 4.80 9.64
CA LEU A 48 7.00 4.63 8.22
C LEU A 48 5.52 4.88 7.93
N GLY A 49 4.62 4.25 8.70
CA GLY A 49 3.18 4.48 8.57
C GLY A 49 2.81 5.95 8.76
N GLN A 50 3.41 6.64 9.74
CA GLN A 50 3.16 8.06 9.98
C GLN A 50 3.58 8.93 8.80
N LYS A 51 4.76 8.67 8.20
CA LYS A 51 5.20 9.36 6.98
C LYS A 51 4.22 9.14 5.83
N ILE A 52 3.75 7.90 5.64
CA ILE A 52 2.74 7.58 4.63
C ILE A 52 1.47 8.39 4.91
N GLY A 53 0.91 8.29 6.12
CA GLY A 53 -0.31 8.98 6.53
C GLY A 53 -0.28 10.50 6.34
N GLN A 54 0.89 11.14 6.51
CA GLN A 54 1.06 12.58 6.27
C GLN A 54 0.92 12.98 4.80
N LYS A 55 1.13 12.05 3.86
CA LYS A 55 1.02 12.29 2.41
C LYS A 55 -0.37 11.96 1.85
N LEU A 56 -1.21 11.31 2.65
CA LEU A 56 -2.53 10.88 2.20
C LEU A 56 -3.51 12.06 2.08
N VAL A 57 -4.31 11.99 1.03
CA VAL A 57 -5.45 12.86 0.74
C VAL A 57 -6.74 12.03 0.74
N ALA A 58 -7.89 12.71 0.69
CA ALA A 58 -9.18 12.04 0.57
C ALA A 58 -9.21 11.11 -0.65
N ASN A 59 -9.87 9.97 -0.49
CA ASN A 59 -10.05 8.90 -1.46
C ASN A 59 -8.77 8.10 -1.76
N ASP A 60 -7.68 8.30 -1.01
CA ASP A 60 -6.51 7.44 -1.11
C ASP A 60 -6.82 6.04 -0.54
N LEU A 61 -6.46 5.02 -1.33
CA LEU A 61 -6.65 3.62 -1.00
C LEU A 61 -5.28 2.94 -0.78
N LEU A 62 -5.16 2.25 0.35
CA LEU A 62 -4.01 1.41 0.68
C LEU A 62 -4.44 -0.04 0.88
N VAL A 63 -3.71 -0.94 0.24
CA VAL A 63 -3.86 -2.39 0.43
C VAL A 63 -2.67 -2.90 1.24
N LEU A 64 -2.93 -3.58 2.36
CA LEU A 64 -1.89 -4.16 3.21
C LEU A 64 -1.83 -5.67 3.03
N THR A 65 -0.74 -6.13 2.41
CA THR A 65 -0.50 -7.54 2.08
C THR A 65 0.53 -8.15 3.04
N GLY A 66 0.31 -9.40 3.47
CA GLY A 66 1.33 -10.17 4.20
C GLY A 66 0.73 -11.09 5.27
N GLU A 67 1.54 -12.00 5.80
CA GLU A 67 1.08 -13.05 6.72
C GLU A 67 0.50 -12.53 8.05
N LEU A 68 -0.15 -13.42 8.80
CA LEU A 68 -0.59 -13.09 10.16
C LEU A 68 0.60 -12.67 11.04
N GLY A 69 0.45 -11.54 11.73
CA GLY A 69 1.52 -10.97 12.53
C GLY A 69 2.64 -10.29 11.72
N SER A 70 2.49 -10.10 10.40
CA SER A 70 3.38 -9.25 9.59
C SER A 70 3.32 -7.77 9.98
N GLY A 71 2.39 -7.38 10.86
CA GLY A 71 2.22 -6.04 11.42
C GLY A 71 1.52 -5.04 10.51
N LYS A 72 0.60 -5.51 9.67
CA LYS A 72 -0.37 -4.66 8.96
C LYS A 72 -1.04 -3.65 9.89
N THR A 73 -1.68 -4.11 10.97
CA THR A 73 -2.29 -3.21 11.96
C THR A 73 -1.28 -2.26 12.65
N THR A 74 -0.02 -2.67 12.84
CA THR A 74 1.03 -1.77 13.36
C THR A 74 1.31 -0.63 12.38
N LEU A 75 1.40 -0.95 11.08
CA LEU A 75 1.54 0.08 10.05
C LEU A 75 0.30 0.99 10.03
N THR A 76 -0.92 0.45 10.14
CA THR A 76 -2.16 1.24 10.22
C THR A 76 -2.16 2.19 11.42
N LYS A 77 -1.64 1.78 12.58
CA LYS A 77 -1.42 2.69 13.73
C LYS A 77 -0.50 3.85 13.36
N GLY A 78 0.55 3.59 12.59
CA GLY A 78 1.42 4.63 12.05
C GLY A 78 0.66 5.57 11.12
N ILE A 79 -0.07 5.02 10.15
CA ILE A 79 -0.89 5.80 9.19
C ILE A 79 -1.86 6.71 9.94
N ALA A 80 -2.57 6.18 10.93
CA ALA A 80 -3.49 6.94 11.75
C ALA A 80 -2.82 8.12 12.48
N LYS A 81 -1.58 7.97 12.96
CA LYS A 81 -0.82 9.11 13.51
C LYS A 81 -0.54 10.19 12.47
N GLY A 82 -0.26 9.81 11.22
CA GLY A 82 -0.08 10.75 10.11
C GLY A 82 -1.38 11.44 9.66
N LEU A 83 -2.51 10.82 9.97
CA LEU A 83 -3.86 11.38 9.82
C LEU A 83 -4.33 12.13 11.07
N GLU A 84 -3.48 12.34 12.08
CA GLU A 84 -3.82 13.07 13.31
C GLU A 84 -4.96 12.43 14.13
N ILE A 85 -5.15 11.11 13.98
CA ILE A 85 -6.15 10.35 14.74
C ILE A 85 -5.61 10.07 16.15
N THR A 86 -6.38 10.45 17.16
CA THR A 86 -6.02 10.25 18.58
C THR A 86 -6.62 8.99 19.19
N GLN A 87 -7.61 8.39 18.53
CA GLN A 87 -8.27 7.17 18.96
C GLN A 87 -7.29 5.97 18.93
N MET A 88 -7.53 5.00 19.82
CA MET A 88 -6.77 3.76 19.80
C MET A 88 -7.16 2.91 18.59
N ILE A 89 -6.22 2.74 17.66
CA ILE A 89 -6.39 1.86 16.49
C ILE A 89 -6.32 0.40 16.93
N LYS A 90 -7.32 -0.37 16.51
CA LYS A 90 -7.46 -1.80 16.76
C LYS A 90 -7.69 -2.49 15.43
N SER A 91 -7.22 -3.72 15.31
CA SER A 91 -7.52 -4.53 14.14
C SER A 91 -9.04 -4.75 14.01
N PRO A 92 -9.62 -4.58 12.82
CA PRO A 92 -11.04 -4.79 12.58
C PRO A 92 -11.37 -6.26 12.34
N THR A 93 -10.49 -7.23 12.63
CA THR A 93 -10.70 -8.68 12.36
C THR A 93 -12.10 -9.23 12.74
N TYR A 94 -12.75 -8.72 13.79
CA TYR A 94 -14.10 -9.16 14.20
C TYR A 94 -15.23 -8.20 13.81
N THR A 95 -14.93 -6.93 13.56
CA THR A 95 -15.93 -5.92 13.15
C THR A 95 -15.98 -5.72 11.65
N ILE A 96 -15.01 -6.31 10.94
CA ILE A 96 -14.67 -6.20 9.52
C ILE A 96 -14.26 -4.80 9.09
N VAL A 97 -14.98 -3.78 9.55
CA VAL A 97 -14.69 -2.37 9.35
C VAL A 97 -14.55 -1.66 10.70
N ARG A 98 -13.69 -0.65 10.74
CA ARG A 98 -13.63 0.37 11.80
C ARG A 98 -13.41 1.74 11.18
N GLU A 99 -14.09 2.72 11.75
CA GLU A 99 -14.01 4.11 11.32
C GLU A 99 -13.36 4.95 12.42
N TYR A 100 -12.54 5.89 12.00
CA TYR A 100 -11.79 6.77 12.89
C TYR A 100 -11.77 8.19 12.34
N GLU A 101 -11.78 9.16 13.25
CA GLU A 101 -11.85 10.58 12.93
C GLU A 101 -10.49 11.24 13.17
N GLY A 102 -10.05 12.04 12.21
CA GLY A 102 -8.77 12.76 12.26
C GLY A 102 -8.77 13.92 11.27
N ARG A 103 -7.59 14.27 10.76
CA ARG A 103 -7.42 15.20 9.63
C ARG A 103 -8.22 14.76 8.40
N LEU A 104 -8.30 13.44 8.20
CA LEU A 104 -9.21 12.77 7.26
C LEU A 104 -9.83 11.56 7.98
N PRO A 105 -11.09 11.18 7.67
CA PRO A 105 -11.64 9.91 8.12
C PRO A 105 -10.76 8.74 7.68
N LEU A 106 -10.61 7.74 8.53
CA LEU A 106 -9.92 6.49 8.19
C LEU A 106 -10.90 5.32 8.28
N TYR A 107 -11.10 4.66 7.15
CA TYR A 107 -11.81 3.39 7.03
C TYR A 107 -10.79 2.26 7.06
N HIS A 108 -10.73 1.52 8.18
CA HIS A 108 -9.84 0.38 8.35
C HIS A 108 -10.63 -0.92 8.20
N LEU A 109 -10.34 -1.66 7.13
CA LEU A 109 -11.00 -2.92 6.78
C LEU A 109 -10.04 -4.11 6.97
N ASP A 110 -10.58 -5.28 7.28
CA ASP A 110 -9.88 -6.57 7.26
C ASP A 110 -10.76 -7.59 6.53
N VAL A 111 -10.45 -7.82 5.25
CA VAL A 111 -11.31 -8.62 4.37
C VAL A 111 -11.03 -10.13 4.45
N TYR A 112 -10.05 -10.55 5.26
CA TYR A 112 -9.74 -11.96 5.48
C TYR A 112 -10.95 -12.77 5.95
N ARG A 113 -11.89 -12.12 6.65
CA ARG A 113 -13.09 -12.76 7.21
C ARG A 113 -14.33 -12.66 6.33
N ILE A 114 -14.29 -11.87 5.26
CA ILE A 114 -15.39 -11.77 4.29
C ILE A 114 -15.54 -13.09 3.50
N GLY A 115 -14.45 -13.86 3.38
CA GLY A 115 -14.48 -15.17 2.72
C GLY A 115 -14.81 -15.04 1.24
N ASP A 116 -15.62 -15.96 0.72
CA ASP A 116 -16.05 -15.99 -0.68
C ASP A 116 -17.31 -15.13 -0.95
N ASP A 117 -17.79 -14.36 0.04
CA ASP A 117 -18.99 -13.53 -0.08
C ASP A 117 -18.66 -12.03 0.01
N PRO A 118 -17.98 -11.45 -1.01
CA PRO A 118 -17.61 -10.04 -1.03
C PRO A 118 -18.82 -9.10 -0.99
N ASP A 119 -20.00 -9.56 -1.42
CA ASP A 119 -21.25 -8.80 -1.43
C ASP A 119 -21.84 -8.63 0.00
N SER A 120 -21.29 -9.31 1.00
CA SER A 120 -21.72 -9.18 2.41
C SER A 120 -21.38 -7.81 3.02
N ILE A 121 -20.49 -7.04 2.38
CA ILE A 121 -20.15 -5.67 2.74
C ILE A 121 -20.20 -4.80 1.50
N ASP A 122 -20.86 -3.65 1.62
CA ASP A 122 -20.81 -2.61 0.61
C ASP A 122 -19.42 -1.92 0.65
N LEU A 123 -18.46 -2.50 -0.08
CA LEU A 123 -17.10 -1.96 -0.15
C LEU A 123 -17.06 -0.60 -0.84
N ASP A 124 -18.05 -0.30 -1.69
CA ASP A 124 -18.09 0.93 -2.49
C ASP A 124 -18.23 2.16 -1.58
N ASP A 125 -19.04 2.07 -0.52
CA ASP A 125 -19.20 3.14 0.48
C ASP A 125 -17.88 3.55 1.14
N PHE A 126 -16.95 2.60 1.31
CA PHE A 126 -15.65 2.85 1.93
C PHE A 126 -14.57 3.20 0.89
N ILE A 127 -14.57 2.56 -0.28
CA ILE A 127 -13.57 2.82 -1.33
C ILE A 127 -13.80 4.20 -1.96
N PHE A 128 -15.06 4.64 -2.06
CA PHE A 128 -15.43 5.91 -2.69
C PHE A 128 -15.94 6.97 -1.69
N GLY A 129 -15.82 6.74 -0.39
CA GLY A 129 -16.14 7.72 0.65
C GLY A 129 -15.11 8.86 0.72
N ASP A 130 -15.38 9.88 1.57
CA ASP A 130 -14.59 11.13 1.64
C ASP A 130 -13.26 11.02 2.41
N GLY A 131 -12.83 9.79 2.74
CA GLY A 131 -11.74 9.50 3.66
C GLY A 131 -10.58 8.74 3.04
N VAL A 132 -9.72 8.19 3.89
CA VAL A 132 -8.65 7.27 3.49
C VAL A 132 -9.09 5.86 3.81
N THR A 133 -8.85 4.92 2.90
CA THR A 133 -9.22 3.52 3.08
C THR A 133 -7.97 2.66 3.19
N VAL A 134 -7.88 1.89 4.27
CA VAL A 134 -6.80 0.91 4.52
C VAL A 134 -7.43 -0.47 4.62
N ILE A 135 -7.11 -1.33 3.66
CA ILE A 135 -7.65 -2.70 3.59
C ILE A 135 -6.54 -3.69 3.93
N GLU A 136 -6.66 -4.39 5.05
CA GLU A 136 -5.85 -5.57 5.33
C GLU A 136 -6.35 -6.77 4.52
N TRP A 137 -5.42 -7.52 3.93
CA TRP A 137 -5.70 -8.67 3.05
C TRP A 137 -6.44 -8.31 1.76
N GLY A 138 -6.28 -7.05 1.30
CA GLY A 138 -6.94 -6.57 0.08
C GLY A 138 -6.48 -7.29 -1.19
N GLU A 139 -5.38 -8.03 -1.17
CA GLU A 139 -4.98 -8.94 -2.25
C GLU A 139 -5.98 -10.09 -2.50
N LEU A 140 -6.88 -10.34 -1.53
CA LEU A 140 -7.98 -11.29 -1.69
C LEU A 140 -9.16 -10.69 -2.46
N LEU A 141 -9.22 -9.36 -2.58
CA LEU A 141 -10.18 -8.70 -3.44
C LEU A 141 -9.73 -8.91 -4.89
N GLY A 142 -10.64 -9.39 -5.74
CA GLY A 142 -10.33 -9.63 -7.15
C GLY A 142 -9.83 -8.37 -7.86
N GLU A 143 -8.99 -8.54 -8.89
CA GLU A 143 -8.36 -7.44 -9.64
C GLU A 143 -9.35 -6.41 -10.23
N HIS A 144 -10.64 -6.76 -10.34
CA HIS A 144 -11.69 -5.88 -10.84
C HIS A 144 -12.19 -4.85 -9.82
N VAL A 145 -11.92 -5.06 -8.53
CA VAL A 145 -12.41 -4.19 -7.45
C VAL A 145 -11.50 -2.98 -7.24
N LEU A 146 -10.18 -3.16 -7.42
CA LEU A 146 -9.18 -2.13 -7.10
C LEU A 146 -8.36 -1.78 -8.34
N SER A 147 -8.31 -0.50 -8.72
CA SER A 147 -7.61 -0.06 -9.95
C SER A 147 -6.57 1.05 -9.73
N ASP A 148 -6.68 1.82 -8.65
CA ASP A 148 -5.72 2.86 -8.29
C ASP A 148 -5.49 2.89 -6.77
N TYR A 149 -4.34 2.40 -6.33
CA TYR A 149 -4.02 2.22 -4.91
C TYR A 149 -2.52 2.04 -4.67
N LEU A 150 -2.11 2.22 -3.41
CA LEU A 150 -0.78 1.85 -2.95
C LEU A 150 -0.85 0.53 -2.18
N GLU A 151 -0.20 -0.50 -2.70
CA GLU A 151 -0.02 -1.75 -1.99
C GLU A 151 1.20 -1.66 -1.07
N VAL A 152 1.07 -2.11 0.18
CA VAL A 152 2.15 -2.21 1.14
C VAL A 152 2.28 -3.66 1.57
N ILE A 153 3.33 -4.32 1.08
CA ILE A 153 3.62 -5.72 1.33
C ILE A 153 4.59 -5.80 2.51
N LEU A 154 4.18 -6.48 3.59
CA LEU A 154 4.98 -6.69 4.79
C LEU A 154 5.41 -8.15 4.93
N GLU A 155 6.71 -8.37 4.92
CA GLU A 155 7.33 -9.69 5.07
C GLU A 155 8.25 -9.70 6.29
N LYS A 156 8.17 -10.75 7.12
CA LYS A 156 9.16 -10.93 8.19
C LYS A 156 10.50 -11.26 7.55
N LYS A 157 11.57 -10.60 7.99
CA LYS A 157 12.92 -10.81 7.48
C LYS A 157 13.93 -10.59 8.60
N ASP A 158 14.72 -11.61 8.88
CA ASP A 158 15.66 -11.64 10.01
C ASP A 158 14.94 -11.30 11.33
N GLU A 159 15.43 -10.29 12.07
CA GLU A 159 14.80 -9.80 13.31
C GLU A 159 13.72 -8.73 13.06
N GLY A 160 13.56 -8.27 11.81
CA GLY A 160 12.69 -7.16 11.45
C GLY A 160 11.64 -7.49 10.38
N ARG A 161 11.29 -6.48 9.59
CA ARG A 161 10.39 -6.61 8.43
C ARG A 161 10.98 -5.95 7.19
N GLN A 162 10.85 -6.63 6.06
CA GLN A 162 10.96 -6.00 4.76
C GLN A 162 9.58 -5.44 4.38
N VAL A 163 9.54 -4.16 4.02
CA VAL A 163 8.32 -3.49 3.57
C VAL A 163 8.52 -3.05 2.13
N ARG A 164 7.64 -3.50 1.23
CA ARG A 164 7.62 -3.08 -0.17
C ARG A 164 6.37 -2.25 -0.43
N LEU A 165 6.56 -1.06 -0.98
CA LEU A 165 5.47 -0.24 -1.50
C LEU A 165 5.36 -0.51 -3.00
N VAL A 166 4.18 -0.88 -3.49
CA VAL A 166 3.91 -1.12 -4.90
C VAL A 166 2.78 -0.20 -5.36
N ALA A 167 3.05 0.65 -6.34
CA ALA A 167 2.07 1.55 -6.91
C ALA A 167 1.25 0.85 -7.99
N HIS A 168 -0.07 0.93 -7.88
CA HIS A 168 -1.03 0.54 -8.90
C HIS A 168 -1.85 1.76 -9.28
N GLY A 169 -1.96 2.05 -10.57
CA GLY A 169 -2.66 3.24 -11.08
C GLY A 169 -1.90 4.57 -10.91
N PRO A 170 -2.42 5.67 -11.50
CA PRO A 170 -1.78 6.97 -11.46
C PRO A 170 -1.61 7.57 -10.07
N ARG A 171 -2.65 7.49 -9.21
CA ARG A 171 -2.61 8.06 -7.86
C ARG A 171 -1.66 7.28 -6.95
N GLY A 172 -1.66 5.95 -7.03
CA GLY A 172 -0.69 5.10 -6.35
C GLY A 172 0.76 5.48 -6.69
N ALA A 173 1.04 5.78 -7.96
CA ALA A 173 2.37 6.20 -8.41
C ALA A 173 2.77 7.60 -7.90
N GLU A 174 1.83 8.54 -7.87
CA GLU A 174 2.04 9.87 -7.29
C GLU A 174 2.36 9.77 -5.79
N LEU A 175 1.56 8.99 -5.06
CA LEU A 175 1.75 8.79 -3.62
C LEU A 175 3.11 8.12 -3.33
N LEU A 176 3.49 7.10 -4.10
CA LEU A 176 4.78 6.46 -3.99
C LEU A 176 5.93 7.46 -4.18
N GLY A 177 5.83 8.35 -5.17
CA GLY A 177 6.81 9.43 -5.37
C GLY A 177 6.88 10.38 -4.18
N ALA A 178 5.73 10.82 -3.66
CA ALA A 178 5.66 11.73 -2.52
C ALA A 178 6.25 11.15 -1.21
N ILE A 179 6.25 9.81 -1.07
CA ILE A 179 6.85 9.11 0.07
C ILE A 179 8.38 9.00 -0.08
N GLN A 180 8.90 8.90 -1.31
CA GLN A 180 10.34 8.81 -1.59
C GLN A 180 11.09 10.12 -1.38
N ASP A 181 10.42 11.25 -1.57
CA ASP A 181 11.01 12.60 -1.49
C ASP A 181 11.28 13.10 -0.03
N VAL A 182 11.31 12.20 0.97
CA VAL A 182 11.45 12.51 2.42
C VAL A 182 12.60 11.75 3.10
#